data_AF-A0A7J7L6G4-F1
#
_entry.id   AF-A0A7J7L6G4-F1
#
_cell.length_a   1.000
_cell.length_b   1.000
_cell.length_c   1.000
_cell.angle_alpha   90.00
_cell.angle_beta   90.00
_cell.angle_gamma   90.00
#
_symmetry.space_group_name_H-M   'P 1'
#
loop_
_entity.id
_entity.type
_entity.pdbx_description
1 polymer ?
#
loop_
_entity_poly.entity_id
_entity_poly.type
_entity_poly.pdbx_seq_one_letter_code
_entity_poly.pdbx_strand_id
1 'polypeptide(L)'
;MDGHSKKTIAKAWIHVLEDKIKSNNQQLDVFRDSIYDAFHDFCEQDGGWVERTVSSLKNYWSDMNRACKVYGTCLKNVMQGPISGMQ
;
A
#
# COMPACT_ATOMS: atom_id res chain seq x y z
N MET A 1 12.79 10.52 -4.06
CA MET A 1 12.76 9.39 -3.11
C MET A 1 13.62 8.28 -3.68
N ASP A 2 14.65 7.86 -2.94
CA ASP A 2 15.55 6.76 -3.31
C ASP A 2 14.84 5.39 -3.26
N GLY A 3 15.51 4.35 -3.78
CA GLY A 3 14.94 3.01 -3.86
C GLY A 3 14.68 2.35 -2.50
N HIS A 4 15.47 2.67 -1.49
CA HIS A 4 15.29 2.13 -0.14
C HIS A 4 14.03 2.71 0.50
N SER A 5 13.90 4.04 0.53
CA SER A 5 12.71 4.74 1.03
C SER A 5 11.41 4.25 0.37
N LYS A 6 11.43 4.04 -0.96
CA LYS A 6 10.29 3.48 -1.71
C LYS A 6 9.89 2.08 -1.24
N LYS A 7 10.88 1.21 -1.02
CA LYS A 7 10.66 -0.14 -0.52
C LYS A 7 10.11 -0.11 0.91
N THR A 8 10.66 0.75 1.76
CA THR A 8 10.26 0.86 3.17
C THR A 8 8.82 1.34 3.29
N ILE A 9 8.40 2.34 2.52
CA ILE A 9 7.01 2.78 2.57
C ILE A 9 6.02 1.78 1.97
N ALA A 10 6.44 1.00 0.96
CA ALA A 10 5.63 -0.10 0.46
C ALA A 10 5.41 -1.17 1.55
N LYS A 11 6.46 -1.52 2.31
CA LYS A 11 6.34 -2.43 3.46
C LYS A 11 5.39 -1.87 4.53
N ALA A 12 5.55 -0.60 4.91
CA ALA A 12 4.70 0.07 5.90
C ALA A 12 3.22 0.07 5.47
N TRP A 13 2.97 0.36 4.20
CA TRP A 13 1.63 0.32 3.62
C TRP A 13 1.00 -1.09 3.68
N ILE A 14 1.75 -2.13 3.30
CA ILE A 14 1.28 -3.52 3.39
C ILE A 14 0.99 -3.91 4.85
N HIS A 15 1.91 -3.61 5.77
CA HIS A 15 1.78 -3.93 7.19
C HIS A 15 0.49 -3.36 7.79
N VAL A 16 0.23 -2.07 7.57
CA VAL A 16 -0.99 -1.41 8.04
C VAL A 16 -2.24 -2.02 7.40
N LEU A 17 -2.21 -2.37 6.11
CA LEU A 17 -3.35 -2.99 5.45
C LEU A 17 -3.65 -4.40 5.94
N GLU A 18 -2.64 -5.23 6.16
CA GLU A 18 -2.83 -6.60 6.67
C GLU A 18 -3.51 -6.60 8.04
N ASP A 19 -3.09 -5.70 8.94
CA ASP A 19 -3.70 -5.55 10.25
C ASP A 19 -5.14 -5.06 10.18
N LYS A 20 -5.48 -4.20 9.21
CA LYS A 20 -6.82 -3.61 9.10
C LYS A 20 -7.80 -4.45 8.28
N ILE A 21 -7.34 -5.25 7.32
CA ILE A 21 -8.15 -6.30 6.68
C ILE A 21 -8.61 -7.31 7.74
N LYS A 22 -7.70 -7.69 8.65
CA LYS A 22 -8.05 -8.54 9.80
C LYS A 22 -9.05 -7.86 10.75
N SER A 23 -9.05 -6.53 10.83
CA SER A 23 -9.93 -5.75 11.71
C SER A 23 -11.23 -5.24 11.03
N ASN A 24 -11.54 -5.64 9.79
CA ASN A 24 -12.73 -5.26 9.02
C ASN A 24 -13.01 -3.75 8.90
N ASN A 25 -11.97 -2.90 8.91
CA ASN A 25 -12.12 -1.45 8.78
C ASN A 25 -11.77 -0.98 7.36
N GLN A 26 -12.74 -0.43 6.63
CA GLN A 26 -12.64 -0.15 5.18
C GLN A 26 -12.27 1.31 4.82
N GLN A 27 -12.02 2.18 5.80
CA GLN A 27 -11.73 3.60 5.52
C GLN A 27 -10.24 3.87 5.22
N LEU A 28 -9.81 3.46 4.03
CA LEU A 28 -8.41 3.52 3.57
C LEU A 28 -7.76 4.92 3.62
N ASP A 29 -8.54 5.99 3.52
CA ASP A 29 -8.04 7.37 3.51
C ASP A 29 -7.64 7.91 4.89
N VAL A 30 -8.00 7.21 5.97
CA VAL A 30 -7.75 7.61 7.37
C VAL A 30 -6.42 7.05 7.90
N PHE A 31 -5.81 6.07 7.23
CA PHE A 31 -4.65 5.34 7.75
C PHE A 31 -3.28 5.97 7.42
N ARG A 32 -3.28 7.22 6.97
CA ARG A 32 -2.07 7.91 6.51
C ARG A 32 -1.06 8.09 7.64
N ASP A 33 -1.55 8.39 8.84
CA ASP A 33 -0.71 8.58 10.02
C ASP A 33 -0.11 7.24 10.45
N SER A 34 -0.88 6.15 10.45
CA SER A 34 -0.35 4.82 10.77
C SER A 34 0.70 4.32 9.75
N ILE A 35 0.54 4.65 8.47
CA ILE A 35 1.54 4.32 7.44
C ILE A 35 2.80 5.15 7.64
N TYR A 36 2.65 6.42 8.04
CA TYR A 36 3.76 7.31 8.35
C TYR A 36 4.54 6.79 9.56
N ASP A 37 3.87 6.46 10.65
CA ASP A 37 4.48 5.93 11.87
C ASP A 37 5.24 4.63 11.56
N ALA A 38 4.59 3.67 10.88
CA ALA A 38 5.24 2.41 10.49
C ALA A 38 6.44 2.61 9.53
N PHE A 39 6.40 3.62 8.67
CA PHE A 39 7.55 3.96 7.82
C PHE A 39 8.75 4.43 8.66
N HIS A 40 8.51 5.30 9.63
CA HIS A 40 9.55 5.80 10.53
C HIS A 40 10.13 4.68 11.39
N ASP A 41 9.28 3.83 11.98
CA ASP A 41 9.71 2.67 12.77
C ASP A 41 10.62 1.75 11.94
N PHE A 42 10.26 1.49 10.67
CA PHE A 42 11.07 0.64 9.79
C PHE A 42 12.39 1.31 9.37
N CYS A 43 12.39 2.62 9.15
CA CYS A 43 13.62 3.38 8.89
C CYS A 43 14.58 3.35 10.08
N GLU A 44 14.07 3.47 11.31
CA GLU A 44 14.88 3.38 12.53
C GLU A 44 15.48 1.98 12.72
N GLN A 45 14.70 0.93 12.48
CA GLN A 45 15.16 -0.46 12.55
C GLN A 45 16.25 -0.78 11.52
N ASP A 46 16.14 -0.25 10.31
CA ASP A 46 17.10 -0.46 9.22
C ASP A 46 18.36 0.45 9.35
N GLY A 47 18.49 1.22 10.44
CA GLY A 47 19.65 2.08 10.72
C GLY A 47 19.77 3.29 9.80
N GLY A 48 18.70 3.63 9.07
CA GLY A 48 18.65 4.69 8.09
C GLY A 48 17.54 5.68 8.44
N TRP A 49 17.85 6.67 9.27
CA TRP A 49 16.90 7.75 9.53
C TRP A 49 16.74 8.61 8.27
N VAL A 50 15.55 8.62 7.69
CA VAL A 50 15.22 9.46 6.54
C VAL A 50 14.10 10.40 6.96
N GLU A 51 14.41 11.67 7.18
CA GLU A 51 13.38 12.69 7.40
C GLU A 51 12.53 12.81 6.14
N ARG A 52 11.30 12.35 6.23
CA ARG A 52 10.28 12.49 5.18
C ARG A 52 9.05 13.07 5.82
N THR A 53 8.43 14.06 5.17
CA THR A 53 7.16 14.58 5.64
C THR A 53 6.02 13.68 5.16
N VAL A 54 4.92 13.63 5.91
CA VAL A 54 3.66 12.96 5.51
C VAL A 54 3.29 13.33 4.06
N SER A 55 3.38 14.61 3.71
CA SER A 55 3.10 15.12 2.36
C SER A 55 4.00 14.52 1.28
N SER A 56 5.29 14.32 1.58
CA SER A 56 6.25 13.74 0.62
C SER A 56 6.00 12.25 0.36
N LEU A 57 5.50 11.55 1.38
CA LEU A 57 5.15 10.14 1.32
C LEU A 57 3.78 9.91 0.68
N LYS A 58 2.89 10.91 0.77
CA LYS A 58 1.50 10.85 0.32
C LYS A 58 1.31 10.46 -1.12
N ASN A 59 2.10 11.07 -2.00
CA ASN A 59 2.01 10.80 -3.43
C ASN A 59 2.34 9.34 -3.72
N TYR A 60 3.36 8.80 -3.05
CA TYR A 60 3.84 7.46 -3.30
C TYR A 60 2.84 6.39 -2.86
N TRP A 61 2.29 6.46 -1.64
CA TRP A 61 1.26 5.48 -1.26
C TRP A 61 -0.05 5.67 -2.03
N SER A 62 -0.40 6.91 -2.44
CA SER A 62 -1.60 7.14 -3.26
C SER A 62 -1.45 6.48 -4.63
N ASP A 63 -0.27 6.58 -5.23
CA ASP A 63 0.08 5.89 -6.46
C ASP A 63 0.05 4.37 -6.29
N MET A 64 0.58 3.84 -5.18
CA MET A 64 0.50 2.40 -4.85
C MET A 64 -0.95 1.94 -4.71
N ASN A 65 -1.77 2.66 -3.94
CA ASN A 65 -3.18 2.33 -3.75
C ASN A 65 -3.95 2.34 -5.08
N ARG A 66 -3.69 3.32 -5.95
CA ARG A 66 -4.26 3.36 -7.30
C ARG A 66 -3.82 2.15 -8.13
N ALA A 67 -2.53 1.82 -8.12
CA ALA A 67 -2.00 0.66 -8.84
C ALA A 67 -2.62 -0.66 -8.37
N CYS A 68 -2.76 -0.86 -7.06
CA CYS A 68 -3.40 -2.04 -6.48
C CYS A 68 -4.89 -2.13 -6.85
N LYS A 69 -5.61 -1.00 -6.89
CA LYS A 69 -7.01 -0.98 -7.37
C LYS A 69 -7.11 -1.39 -8.84
N VAL A 70 -6.26 -0.84 -9.71
CA VAL A 70 -6.23 -1.20 -11.13
C VAL A 70 -5.90 -2.69 -11.30
N TYR A 71 -4.87 -3.17 -10.63
CA TYR A 71 -4.49 -4.58 -10.65
C TYR A 71 -5.63 -5.49 -10.17
N GLY A 72 -6.28 -5.14 -9.06
CA GLY A 72 -7.42 -5.88 -8.53
C GLY A 72 -8.60 -5.95 -9.51
N THR A 73 -8.88 -4.86 -10.24
CA THR A 73 -9.89 -4.85 -11.31
C THR A 73 -9.49 -5.75 -12.47
N CYS A 74 -8.23 -5.67 -12.94
CA CYS A 74 -7.72 -6.54 -13.99
C CYS A 74 -7.81 -8.02 -13.60
N LEU A 75 -7.40 -8.35 -12.37
CA LEU A 75 -7.46 -9.71 -11.85
C LEU A 75 -8.90 -10.23 -11.81
N LYS A 76 -9.85 -9.43 -11.33
CA LYS A 76 -11.29 -9.78 -11.36
C LYS A 76 -11.76 -10.06 -12.78
N ASN A 77 -11.40 -9.22 -13.75
CA ASN A 77 -11.81 -9.41 -15.14
C ASN A 77 -11.22 -10.67 -15.77
N VAL A 78 -9.99 -11.05 -15.42
CA VAL A 78 -9.38 -12.32 -15.86
C VAL A 78 -10.08 -13.51 -15.21
N MET A 79 -10.33 -13.45 -13.91
CA MET A 79 -10.99 -14.53 -13.16
C MET A 79 -12.48 -14.67 -13.49
N GLN A 80 -13.14 -13.58 -13.91
CA GLN A 80 -14.53 -13.54 -14.36
C GLN A 80 -14.65 -13.53 -15.88
N GLY A 81 -13.54 -13.77 -16.60
CA GLY A 81 -13.53 -13.96 -18.04
C GLY A 81 -14.55 -15.05 -18.43
N PRO A 82 -15.15 -14.94 -19.64
CA PRO A 82 -16.41 -15.61 -19.94
C PRO A 82 -16.31 -17.10 -19.62
N ILE A 83 -17.36 -17.64 -18.98
CA ILE A 83 -17.80 -18.99 -19.30
C ILE A 83 -18.17 -18.92 -20.78
N SER A 84 -17.16 -18.96 -21.66
CA SER A 84 -17.36 -19.18 -23.07
C SER A 84 -18.03 -20.53 -23.13
N GLY A 85 -19.31 -20.50 -23.52
CA GLY A 85 -20.11 -21.69 -23.69
C GLY A 85 -19.28 -22.76 -24.37
N MET A 86 -19.08 -23.87 -23.65
CA MET A 86 -18.94 -25.14 -24.34
C MET A 86 -20.29 -25.37 -25.01
N GLN A 87 -20.31 -25.07 -26.31
CA GLN A 87 -21.26 -25.62 -27.26
C GLN A 87 -21.32 -27.14 -27.13
#